data_AF-A0A081BVM3-F1
#
_entry.id   AF-A0A081BVM3-F1
#
_cell.length_a   1.000
_cell.length_b   1.000
_cell.length_c   1.000
_cell.angle_alpha   90.00
_cell.angle_beta   90.00
_cell.angle_gamma   90.00
#
_symmetry.space_group_name_H-M   'P 1'
#
loop_
_entity.id
_entity.type
_entity.pdbx_description
1 polymer ?
#
loop_
_entity_poly.entity_id
_entity_poly.type
_entity_poly.pdbx_seq_one_letter_code
_entity_poly.pdbx_strand_id
1 'polypeptide(L)'
;MKERRTLHLGETVFTWLLLAFSFFVLVLAYRISGFSSVSSPGMFPMLAAAAMAISAALLLLNNRQAEKPDAHDLKDELWRAVKDIFRPEILVYSGIIVLYMILIEPLHFLPSSFLFLAGSMIYLKGSTPVKALLISTGTLGGIYLVFRTLFRVILP
;
A
#
# COMPACT_ATOMS: atom_id res chain seq x y z
N MET A 1 -7.58 -32.28 14.38
CA MET A 1 -7.38 -32.23 12.91
C MET A 1 -7.12 -30.77 12.56
N LYS A 2 -5.98 -30.44 11.95
CA LYS A 2 -5.67 -29.05 11.55
C LYS A 2 -6.47 -28.80 10.26
N GLU A 3 -7.46 -27.92 10.29
CA GLU A 3 -8.21 -27.54 9.08
C GLU A 3 -7.20 -27.14 7.99
N ARG A 4 -7.22 -27.87 6.88
CA ARG A 4 -6.38 -27.52 5.73
C ARG A 4 -7.07 -26.35 5.03
N ARG A 5 -6.32 -25.27 4.82
CA ARG A 5 -6.78 -24.14 4.03
C ARG A 5 -7.09 -24.61 2.61
N THR A 6 -8.27 -24.30 2.11
CA THR A 6 -8.63 -24.46 0.69
C THR A 6 -8.09 -23.26 -0.08
N LEU A 7 -7.43 -23.50 -1.23
CA LEU A 7 -6.99 -22.39 -2.08
C LEU A 7 -8.18 -21.81 -2.84
N HIS A 8 -8.18 -20.51 -3.12
CA HIS A 8 -9.07 -19.95 -4.13
C HIS A 8 -8.53 -20.23 -5.54
N LEU A 9 -9.41 -20.32 -6.54
CA LEU A 9 -8.97 -20.48 -7.92
C LEU A 9 -8.08 -19.30 -8.34
N GLY A 10 -7.01 -19.59 -9.07
CA GLY A 10 -6.05 -18.57 -9.50
C GLY A 10 -5.13 -18.01 -8.40
N GLU A 11 -5.32 -18.35 -7.11
CA GLU A 11 -4.49 -17.84 -6.01
C GLU A 11 -3.00 -18.13 -6.23
N THR A 12 -2.66 -19.34 -6.68
CA THR A 12 -1.26 -19.70 -6.96
C THR A 12 -0.67 -18.90 -8.13
N VAL A 13 -1.43 -18.71 -9.21
CA VAL A 13 -0.98 -17.94 -10.38
C VAL A 13 -0.81 -16.47 -10.01
N PHE A 14 -1.78 -15.91 -9.27
CA PHE A 14 -1.71 -14.55 -8.75
C PHE A 14 -0.50 -14.36 -7.82
N THR A 15 -0.25 -15.31 -6.91
CA THR A 15 0.88 -15.24 -5.99
C THR A 15 2.22 -15.31 -6.73
N TRP A 16 2.31 -16.13 -7.80
CA TRP A 16 3.48 -16.14 -8.68
C TRP A 16 3.70 -14.80 -9.39
N LEU A 17 2.63 -14.22 -9.92
CA LEU A 17 2.68 -12.91 -10.57
C LEU A 17 3.06 -11.81 -9.57
N LEU A 18 2.52 -11.86 -8.36
CA LEU A 18 2.85 -10.95 -7.25
C LEU A 18 4.33 -11.07 -6.86
N LEU A 19 4.87 -12.30 -6.80
CA LEU A 19 6.28 -12.53 -6.53
C LEU A 19 7.16 -11.91 -7.63
N ALA A 20 6.85 -12.18 -8.91
CA ALA A 20 7.59 -11.60 -10.03
C ALA A 20 7.54 -10.07 -10.01
N PHE A 21 6.37 -9.49 -9.74
CA PHE A 21 6.19 -8.05 -9.60
C PHE A 21 7.00 -7.48 -8.44
N SER A 22 7.01 -8.14 -7.27
CA SER A 22 7.80 -7.69 -6.12
C SER A 22 9.30 -7.64 -6.43
N PHE A 23 9.85 -8.64 -7.14
CA PHE A 23 11.24 -8.63 -7.58
C PHE A 23 11.52 -7.51 -8.58
N PHE A 24 10.61 -7.29 -9.53
CA PHE A 24 10.72 -6.18 -10.48
C PHE A 24 10.82 -4.84 -9.74
N VAL A 25 9.89 -4.56 -8.82
CA VAL A 25 9.91 -3.33 -8.00
C VAL A 25 11.19 -3.24 -7.17
N LEU A 26 11.68 -4.35 -6.62
CA LEU A 26 12.92 -4.37 -5.84
C LEU A 26 14.14 -3.98 -6.69
N VAL A 27 14.20 -4.43 -7.95
CA VAL A 27 15.24 -4.02 -8.91
C VAL A 27 15.14 -2.53 -9.24
N LEU A 28 13.93 -2.01 -9.49
CA LEU A 28 13.73 -0.57 -9.72
C LEU A 28 14.14 0.26 -8.52
N ALA A 29 13.71 -0.14 -7.33
CA ALA A 29 14.03 0.53 -6.08
C ALA A 29 15.55 0.53 -5.81
N TYR A 30 16.21 -0.59 -6.08
CA TYR A 30 17.67 -0.68 -6.02
C TYR A 30 18.36 0.24 -7.04
N ARG A 31 17.79 0.42 -8.24
CA ARG A 31 18.33 1.34 -9.24
C ARG A 31 18.19 2.83 -8.88
N ILE A 32 17.30 3.20 -7.95
CA ILE A 32 17.13 4.60 -7.53
C ILE A 32 18.37 5.10 -6.78
N SER A 33 18.86 4.33 -5.81
CA SER A 33 19.95 4.77 -4.93
C SER A 33 20.88 3.65 -4.45
N GLY A 34 20.66 2.40 -4.84
CA GLY A 34 21.40 1.25 -4.35
C GLY A 34 21.43 1.21 -2.82
N PHE A 35 22.58 0.81 -2.25
CA PHE A 35 22.83 0.84 -0.80
C PHE A 35 23.63 2.08 -0.37
N SER A 36 23.46 3.21 -1.05
CA SER A 36 24.25 4.42 -0.78
C SER A 36 24.06 4.95 0.65
N SER A 37 22.84 4.88 1.19
CA SER A 37 22.54 5.22 2.57
C SER A 37 21.22 4.60 3.04
N VAL A 38 21.11 4.38 4.36
CA VAL A 38 19.89 3.88 5.03
C VAL A 38 18.72 4.86 4.88
N SER A 39 18.99 6.14 4.69
CA SER A 39 18.00 7.19 4.46
C SER A 39 17.88 7.61 2.99
N SER A 40 18.35 6.77 2.07
CA SER A 40 18.26 7.07 0.63
C SER A 40 16.81 6.98 0.13
N PRO A 41 16.45 7.72 -0.93
CA PRO A 41 15.10 7.69 -1.50
C PRO A 41 14.64 6.29 -1.93
N GLY A 42 15.56 5.39 -2.31
CA GLY A 42 15.26 4.01 -2.68
C GLY A 42 15.05 3.05 -1.50
N MET A 43 15.47 3.40 -0.28
CA MET A 43 15.39 2.48 0.88
C MET A 43 13.94 2.07 1.20
N PHE A 44 13.02 3.04 1.19
CA PHE A 44 11.61 2.77 1.49
C PHE A 44 10.96 1.85 0.46
N PRO A 45 11.03 2.15 -0.85
CA PRO A 45 10.55 1.22 -1.88
C PRO A 45 11.24 -0.16 -1.81
N MET A 46 12.54 -0.23 -1.51
CA MET A 46 13.26 -1.50 -1.38
C MET A 46 12.73 -2.34 -0.22
N LEU A 47 12.51 -1.76 0.97
CA LEU A 47 11.96 -2.47 2.12
C LEU A 47 10.54 -2.97 1.85
N ALA A 48 9.69 -2.14 1.25
CA ALA A 48 8.33 -2.52 0.89
C ALA A 48 8.33 -3.69 -0.11
N ALA A 49 9.14 -3.60 -1.17
CA ALA A 49 9.28 -4.66 -2.16
C ALA A 49 9.85 -5.95 -1.55
N ALA A 50 10.81 -5.86 -0.63
CA ALA A 50 11.38 -7.00 0.07
C ALA A 50 10.34 -7.69 0.96
N ALA A 51 9.56 -6.91 1.73
CA ALA A 51 8.47 -7.45 2.55
C ALA A 51 7.43 -8.15 1.67
N MET A 52 7.02 -7.53 0.55
CA MET A 52 6.12 -8.15 -0.42
C MET A 52 6.67 -9.46 -0.98
N ALA A 53 7.94 -9.50 -1.37
CA ALA A 53 8.59 -10.70 -1.90
C ALA A 53 8.62 -11.83 -0.86
N ILE A 54 8.96 -11.51 0.39
CA ILE A 54 8.97 -12.49 1.49
C ILE A 54 7.55 -13.01 1.74
N SER A 55 6.56 -12.14 1.84
CA SER A 55 5.16 -12.54 2.03
C SER A 55 4.66 -13.42 0.88
N ALA A 56 4.95 -13.06 -0.37
CA ALA A 56 4.58 -13.86 -1.54
C ALA A 56 5.28 -15.23 -1.55
N ALA A 57 6.56 -15.30 -1.17
CA ALA A 57 7.28 -16.56 -1.05
C ALA A 57 6.68 -17.46 0.05
N LEU A 58 6.36 -16.88 1.22
CA LEU A 58 5.69 -17.61 2.31
C LEU A 58 4.30 -18.12 1.88
N LEU A 59 3.53 -17.32 1.14
CA LEU A 59 2.24 -17.74 0.57
C LEU A 59 2.42 -18.92 -0.39
N LEU A 60 3.41 -18.90 -1.29
CA LEU A 60 3.68 -20.04 -2.18
C LEU A 60 4.05 -21.31 -1.41
N LEU A 61 4.84 -21.18 -0.34
CA LEU A 61 5.19 -22.32 0.52
C LEU A 61 3.96 -22.89 1.25
N ASN A 62 3.07 -22.02 1.72
CA ASN A 62 1.84 -22.42 2.37
C ASN A 62 0.85 -23.05 1.37
N ASN A 63 0.78 -22.54 0.14
CA ASN A 63 -0.12 -23.03 -0.90
C ASN A 63 0.22 -24.45 -1.36
N ARG A 64 1.48 -24.90 -1.19
CA ARG A 64 1.87 -26.30 -1.44
C ARG A 64 1.20 -27.31 -0.49
N GLN A 65 0.78 -26.87 0.70
CA GLN A 65 0.15 -27.72 1.71
C GLN A 65 -1.39 -27.65 1.68
N ALA A 66 -1.92 -26.76 0.85
CA ALA A 66 -3.33 -26.45 0.76
C ALA A 66 -4.06 -27.35 -0.25
N GLU A 67 -5.35 -27.55 -0.03
CA GLU A 67 -6.18 -28.44 -0.85
C GLU A 67 -6.60 -27.74 -2.15
N LYS A 68 -6.65 -28.49 -3.25
CA LYS A 68 -7.02 -27.94 -4.56
C LYS A 68 -8.52 -27.59 -4.55
N PRO A 69 -8.90 -26.38 -4.99
CA PRO A 69 -10.30 -25.99 -5.06
C PRO A 69 -11.10 -26.82 -6.05
N ASP A 70 -12.39 -27.00 -5.75
CA ASP A 70 -13.39 -27.40 -6.72
C ASP A 70 -13.51 -26.33 -7.81
N ALA A 71 -13.49 -26.77 -9.07
CA ALA A 71 -13.51 -25.88 -10.23
C ALA A 71 -14.84 -25.10 -10.31
N HIS A 72 -14.83 -23.85 -9.83
CA HIS A 72 -15.86 -22.86 -10.14
C HIS A 72 -15.38 -21.89 -11.22
N ASP A 73 -16.33 -21.34 -11.97
CA ASP A 73 -16.08 -20.60 -13.21
C ASP A 73 -15.27 -19.32 -12.95
N LEU A 74 -14.05 -19.24 -13.53
CA LEU A 74 -13.08 -18.16 -13.32
C LEU A 74 -13.65 -16.77 -13.65
N LYS A 75 -14.60 -16.70 -14.58
CA LYS A 75 -15.24 -15.46 -15.00
C LYS A 75 -16.11 -14.85 -13.90
N ASP A 76 -16.79 -15.69 -13.14
CA ASP A 76 -17.67 -15.24 -12.06
C ASP A 76 -16.87 -14.72 -10.86
N GLU A 77 -15.72 -15.35 -10.55
CA GLU A 77 -14.80 -14.85 -9.52
C GLU A 77 -14.17 -13.52 -9.92
N LEU A 78 -13.70 -13.39 -11.17
CA LEU A 78 -13.17 -12.13 -11.70
C LEU A 78 -14.22 -11.02 -11.66
N TRP A 79 -15.46 -11.29 -12.06
CA TRP A 79 -16.52 -10.29 -12.06
C TRP A 79 -16.89 -9.84 -10.64
N ARG A 80 -16.93 -10.78 -9.67
CA ARG A 80 -17.11 -10.45 -8.26
C ARG A 80 -15.95 -9.63 -7.71
N ALA A 81 -14.71 -10.01 -8.02
CA ALA A 81 -13.52 -9.27 -7.59
C ALA A 81 -13.50 -7.85 -8.16
N VAL A 82 -13.79 -7.67 -9.46
CA VAL A 82 -13.91 -6.34 -10.07
C VAL A 82 -15.00 -5.52 -9.38
N LYS A 83 -16.17 -6.11 -9.11
CA LYS A 83 -17.26 -5.42 -8.42
C LYS A 83 -16.89 -5.01 -6.99
N ASP A 84 -16.14 -5.84 -6.27
CA ASP A 84 -15.65 -5.50 -4.92
C ASP A 84 -14.54 -4.46 -4.94
N ILE A 85 -13.65 -4.49 -5.94
CA ILE A 85 -12.60 -3.47 -6.13
C ILE A 85 -13.21 -2.12 -6.51
N PHE A 86 -14.26 -2.12 -7.35
CA PHE A 86 -14.98 -0.91 -7.78
C PHE A 86 -16.05 -0.44 -6.78
N ARG A 87 -15.84 -0.72 -5.49
CA ARG A 87 -16.65 -0.11 -4.44
C ARG A 87 -16.49 1.42 -4.47
N PRO A 88 -17.58 2.19 -4.35
CA PRO A 88 -17.55 3.64 -4.46
C PRO A 88 -16.62 4.28 -3.44
N GLU A 89 -16.44 3.66 -2.26
CA GLU A 89 -15.51 4.12 -1.24
C GLU A 89 -14.06 4.09 -1.72
N ILE A 90 -13.66 3.04 -2.45
CA ILE A 90 -12.32 2.89 -3.03
C ILE A 90 -12.12 3.94 -4.12
N LEU A 91 -13.10 4.10 -5.02
CA LEU A 91 -13.05 5.09 -6.09
C LEU A 91 -12.91 6.52 -5.56
N VAL A 92 -13.71 6.89 -4.55
CA VAL A 92 -13.62 8.23 -3.95
C VAL A 92 -12.29 8.40 -3.24
N TYR A 93 -11.82 7.39 -2.50
CA TYR A 93 -10.53 7.48 -1.83
C TYR A 93 -9.35 7.58 -2.80
N SER A 94 -9.37 6.82 -3.90
CA SER A 94 -8.41 6.97 -5.00
C SER A 94 -8.46 8.38 -5.58
N GLY A 95 -9.65 8.97 -5.74
CA GLY A 95 -9.81 10.37 -6.14
C GLY A 95 -9.16 11.34 -5.15
N ILE A 96 -9.33 11.13 -3.85
CA ILE A 96 -8.68 11.93 -2.80
C ILE A 96 -7.14 11.83 -2.88
N ILE A 97 -6.59 10.65 -3.17
CA ILE A 97 -5.15 10.45 -3.37
C ILE A 97 -4.66 11.24 -4.59
N VAL A 98 -5.35 11.15 -5.72
CA VAL A 98 -5.00 11.91 -6.94
C VAL A 98 -5.07 13.41 -6.67
N LEU A 99 -6.11 13.86 -5.97
CA LEU A 99 -6.25 15.26 -5.56
C LEU A 99 -5.07 15.70 -4.69
N TYR A 100 -4.64 14.88 -3.73
CA TYR A 100 -3.45 15.15 -2.93
C TYR A 100 -2.17 15.26 -3.77
N MET A 101 -1.99 14.37 -4.75
CA MET A 101 -0.83 14.42 -5.66
C MET A 101 -0.80 15.71 -6.48
N ILE A 102 -1.97 16.25 -6.86
CA ILE A 102 -2.07 17.54 -7.56
C ILE A 102 -1.84 18.71 -6.60
N LEU A 103 -2.38 18.64 -5.38
CA LEU A 103 -2.24 19.71 -4.39
C LEU A 103 -0.81 19.87 -3.87
N ILE A 104 -0.01 18.79 -3.87
CA ILE A 104 1.34 18.83 -3.32
C ILE A 104 2.26 19.80 -4.06
N GLU A 105 2.03 20.04 -5.35
CA GLU A 105 2.82 20.93 -6.20
C GLU A 105 2.64 22.42 -5.83
N PRO A 106 1.41 22.98 -5.73
CA PRO A 106 1.20 24.36 -5.31
C PRO A 106 1.24 24.57 -3.79
N LEU A 107 0.70 23.64 -2.99
CA LEU A 107 0.54 23.82 -1.55
C LEU A 107 1.74 23.30 -0.74
N HIS A 108 2.71 22.65 -1.37
CA HIS A 108 3.82 21.95 -0.70
C HIS A 108 3.33 20.81 0.21
N PHE A 109 4.25 20.10 0.85
CA PHE A 109 3.93 18.88 1.61
C PHE A 109 2.98 19.12 2.79
N LEU A 110 3.28 20.09 3.67
CA LEU A 110 2.60 20.24 4.95
C LEU A 110 1.08 20.45 4.83
N PRO A 111 0.58 21.52 4.17
CA PRO A 111 -0.85 21.77 4.15
C PRO A 111 -1.59 20.78 3.25
N SER A 112 -0.95 20.26 2.19
CA SER A 112 -1.51 19.18 1.36
C SER A 112 -1.73 17.90 2.16
N SER A 113 -0.74 17.46 2.93
CA SER A 113 -0.84 16.25 3.76
C SER A 113 -1.82 16.45 4.92
N PHE A 114 -1.90 17.65 5.51
CA PHE A 114 -2.90 17.96 6.52
C PHE A 114 -4.32 17.82 5.96
N LEU A 115 -4.61 18.46 4.83
CA LEU A 115 -5.92 18.38 4.17
C LEU A 115 -6.25 16.95 3.75
N PHE A 116 -5.27 16.21 3.24
CA PHE A 116 -5.43 14.79 2.89
C PHE A 116 -5.79 13.95 4.13
N LEU A 117 -5.05 14.06 5.24
CA LEU A 117 -5.28 13.28 6.46
C LEU A 117 -6.59 13.66 7.14
N ALA A 118 -6.86 14.95 7.32
CA ALA A 118 -8.10 15.40 7.95
C ALA A 118 -9.31 15.07 7.06
N GLY A 119 -9.23 15.35 5.76
CA GLY A 119 -10.28 15.07 4.79
C GLY A 119 -10.59 13.59 4.67
N SER A 120 -9.57 12.74 4.60
CA SER A 120 -9.74 11.28 4.57
C SER A 120 -10.42 10.76 5.84
N MET A 121 -9.96 11.15 7.03
CA MET A 121 -10.55 10.68 8.29
C MET A 121 -12.01 11.11 8.46
N ILE A 122 -12.34 12.34 8.05
CA ILE A 122 -13.71 12.84 8.08
C ILE A 122 -14.58 12.09 7.07
N TYR A 123 -14.09 11.90 5.84
CA TYR A 123 -14.82 11.23 4.77
C TYR A 123 -15.08 9.75 5.10
N LEU A 124 -14.08 9.02 5.59
CA LEU A 124 -14.21 7.62 6.00
C LEU A 124 -15.01 7.46 7.31
N LYS A 125 -15.52 8.54 7.90
CA LYS A 125 -16.19 8.55 9.21
C LYS A 125 -15.35 7.89 10.32
N GLY A 126 -14.03 7.90 10.18
CA GLY A 126 -13.13 7.23 11.12
C GLY A 126 -13.06 7.91 12.48
N SER A 127 -13.45 9.19 12.58
CA SER A 127 -13.50 9.94 13.85
C SER A 127 -14.36 11.19 13.75
N THR A 128 -14.60 11.86 14.90
CA THR A 128 -15.21 13.20 14.91
C THR A 128 -14.25 14.22 14.27
N PRO A 129 -14.75 15.28 13.59
CA PRO A 129 -13.89 16.25 12.90
C PRO A 129 -12.78 16.85 13.79
N VAL A 130 -13.09 17.10 15.07
CA VAL A 130 -12.09 17.61 16.03
C VAL A 130 -10.99 16.58 16.30
N LYS A 131 -11.33 15.30 16.47
CA LYS A 131 -10.35 14.23 16.64
C LYS A 131 -9.52 14.03 15.37
N ALA A 132 -10.16 14.09 14.20
CA ALA A 132 -9.48 14.02 12.90
C ALA A 132 -8.42 15.13 12.76
N LEU A 133 -8.75 16.37 13.12
CA LEU A 133 -7.81 17.50 13.09
C LEU A 133 -6.65 17.33 14.08
N LEU A 134 -6.92 16.82 15.28
CA LEU A 134 -5.89 16.61 16.30
C LEU A 134 -4.94 15.46 15.93
N ILE A 135 -5.50 14.34 15.46
CA ILE A 135 -4.72 13.19 15.00
C ILE A 135 -3.90 13.58 13.77
N SER A 136 -4.50 14.22 12.76
CA SER A 136 -3.77 14.65 11.56
C SER A 136 -2.65 15.64 11.88
N THR A 137 -2.86 16.62 12.76
CA THR A 137 -1.80 17.51 13.24
C THR A 137 -0.67 16.73 13.92
N GLY A 138 -1.02 15.82 14.84
CA GLY A 138 -0.03 15.00 15.55
C GLY A 138 0.76 14.08 14.63
N THR A 139 0.07 13.39 13.72
CA THR A 139 0.69 12.52 12.70
C THR A 139 1.60 13.33 11.78
N LEU A 140 1.15 14.49 11.29
CA LEU A 140 1.96 15.34 10.43
C LEU A 140 3.20 15.88 11.15
N GLY A 141 3.07 16.25 12.42
CA GLY A 141 4.19 16.64 13.27
C GLY A 141 5.22 15.52 13.43
N GLY A 142 4.75 14.28 13.68
CA GLY A 142 5.61 13.10 13.75
C GLY A 142 6.33 12.83 12.42
N ILE A 143 5.61 12.88 11.30
CA ILE A 143 6.18 12.73 9.96
C ILE A 143 7.22 13.82 9.71
N TYR A 144 6.93 15.08 10.02
CA TYR A 144 7.87 16.19 9.84
C TYR A 144 9.19 15.96 10.62
N LEU A 145 9.10 15.49 11.87
CA LEU A 145 10.28 15.16 12.68
C LEU A 145 11.10 14.02 12.06
N VAL A 146 10.43 12.97 11.59
CA VAL A 146 11.06 11.85 10.90
C VAL A 146 11.77 12.32 9.63
N PHE A 147 11.10 13.10 8.78
CA PHE A 147 11.68 13.63 7.54
C PHE A 147 12.89 14.53 7.81
N ARG A 148 12.77 15.43 8.78
CA ARG A 148 13.87 16.32 9.16
C ARG A 148 15.07 15.56 9.75
N THR A 149 14.82 14.54 10.58
CA THR A 149 15.88 13.86 11.34
C THR A 149 16.51 12.72 10.55
N LEU A 150 15.70 11.82 10.00
CA LEU A 150 16.17 10.61 9.31
C LEU A 150 16.58 10.89 7.87
N PHE A 151 15.78 11.67 7.14
CA PHE A 151 16.01 11.86 5.71
C PHE A 151 16.89 13.07 5.39
N ARG A 152 17.07 14.02 6.33
CA ARG A 152 17.79 15.30 6.09
C ARG A 152 17.37 15.99 4.79
N VAL A 153 16.15 15.70 4.30
CA VAL A 153 15.61 16.34 3.11
C VAL A 153 15.13 17.71 3.57
N ILE A 154 15.76 18.75 3.04
CA ILE A 154 15.22 20.10 3.09
C ILE A 154 13.94 20.03 2.26
N LEU A 155 12.80 20.01 2.93
CA LEU A 155 11.51 20.22 2.27
C LEU A 155 11.61 21.61 1.60
N PRO A 156 11.50 21.72 0.26
CA PRO A 156 11.39 23.02 -0.38
C PRO A 156 10.17 23.78 0.15
#